data_AF-A0A5C7J8T4-F1
#
_entry.id   AF-A0A5C7J8T4-F1
#
_cell.length_a   1.000
_cell.length_b   1.000
_cell.length_c   1.000
_cell.angle_alpha   90.00
_cell.angle_beta   90.00
_cell.angle_gamma   90.00
#
_symmetry.space_group_name_H-M   'P 1'
#
loop_
_entity.id
_entity.type
_entity.pdbx_description
1 polymer ?
#
loop_
_entity_poly.entity_id
_entity_poly.type
_entity_poly.pdbx_seq_one_letter_code
_entity_poly.pdbx_strand_id
1 'polypeptide(L)' 'AARGIDVADITHVVNYGLPQTYEDYTHRIGRAGRAGRIGFALTFVDY' A
#
# COMPACT_ATOMS: atom_id res chain seq x y z
N ALA A 1 1.72 15.15 6.50
CA ALA A 1 2.73 14.13 6.86
C ALA A 1 2.09 13.10 7.77
N ALA A 2 1.71 11.94 7.25
CA ALA A 2 1.19 10.85 8.08
C ALA A 2 2.34 10.35 8.98
N ARG A 3 2.11 10.27 10.30
CA ARG A 3 3.04 9.57 11.19
C ARG A 3 3.03 8.10 10.78
N GLY A 4 4.05 7.69 10.05
CA GLY A 4 4.14 6.35 9.51
C GLY A 4 4.26 5.37 10.68
N ILE A 5 3.26 4.52 10.84
CA ILE A 5 3.43 3.27 11.58
C ILE A 5 4.54 2.52 10.85
N ASP A 6 5.64 2.24 11.55
CA ASP A 6 6.74 1.46 11.02
C ASP A 6 6.45 -0.01 11.25
N VAL A 7 6.13 -0.71 10.16
CA VAL A 7 5.83 -2.13 10.17
C VAL A 7 6.77 -2.76 9.16
N ALA A 8 7.69 -3.57 9.68
CA ALA A 8 8.62 -4.30 8.84
C ALA A 8 7.90 -5.41 8.06
N ASP A 9 8.45 -5.75 6.91
CA ASP A 9 8.15 -6.98 6.17
C ASP A 9 6.67 -7.19 5.78
N ILE A 10 5.96 -6.10 5.45
CA ILE A 10 4.62 -6.22 4.89
C ILE A 10 4.68 -6.99 3.56
N THR A 11 3.88 -8.04 3.47
CA THR A 11 3.75 -8.88 2.27
C THR A 11 2.56 -8.46 1.39
N HIS A 12 1.50 -7.94 2.01
CA HIS A 12 0.25 -7.60 1.34
C HIS A 12 -0.27 -6.23 1.81
N VAL A 13 -0.74 -5.43 0.87
CA VAL A 13 -1.49 -4.19 1.11
C VAL A 13 -2.89 -4.37 0.54
N VAL A 14 -3.92 -4.11 1.34
CA VAL A 14 -5.32 -4.14 0.89
C VAL A 14 -5.90 -2.73 1.03
N ASN A 15 -6.17 -2.07 -0.09
CA ASN A 15 -6.90 -0.82 -0.13
C ASN A 15 -8.40 -1.12 -0.10
N TYR A 16 -8.98 -1.08 1.12
CA TYR A 16 -10.42 -1.31 1.29
C TYR A 16 -11.27 -0.21 0.64
N GLY A 17 -10.79 1.03 0.70
CA GLY A 17 -11.38 2.17 -0.02
C GLY A 17 -10.40 2.73 -1.05
N LEU A 18 -10.94 3.30 -2.12
CA LEU A 18 -10.16 3.88 -3.21
C LEU A 18 -9.22 4.99 -2.68
N PRO A 19 -7.93 4.94 -3.04
CA PRO A 19 -7.02 6.06 -2.83
C PRO A 19 -7.56 7.32 -3.50
N GLN A 20 -7.46 8.46 -2.83
CA GLN A 20 -7.97 9.73 -3.34
C GLN A 20 -7.06 10.32 -4.43
N THR A 21 -5.78 9.98 -4.39
CA THR A 21 -4.77 10.40 -5.35
C THR A 21 -3.87 9.25 -5.76
N TYR A 22 -3.15 9.43 -6.87
CA TYR A 22 -2.14 8.48 -7.32
C TYR A 22 -0.96 8.39 -6.33
N GLU A 23 -0.56 9.52 -5.75
CA GLU A 23 0.47 9.58 -4.71
C GLU A 23 0.06 8.78 -3.47
N ASP A 24 -1.20 8.88 -3.03
CA ASP A 24 -1.72 8.09 -1.92
C ASP A 24 -1.66 6.58 -2.23
N TYR A 25 -2.05 6.19 -3.44
CA TYR A 25 -1.94 4.80 -3.88
C TYR A 25 -0.49 4.32 -3.79
N THR A 26 0.44 5.06 -4.39
CA THR A 26 1.86 4.72 -4.44
C THR A 26 2.47 4.60 -3.04
N HIS A 27 2.15 5.55 -2.14
CA HIS A 27 2.62 5.50 -0.75
C HIS A 27 2.08 4.31 0.03
N ARG A 28 0.81 3.91 -0.20
CA ARG A 28 0.21 2.75 0.44
C ARG A 28 0.84 1.46 -0.06
N ILE A 29 0.91 1.23 -1.37
CA ILE A 29 1.42 -0.03 -1.92
C ILE A 29 2.93 -0.19 -1.70
N GLY A 30 3.67 0.91 -1.61
CA GLY A 30 5.11 0.92 -1.34
C GLY A 30 5.50 0.39 0.04
N ARG A 31 4.52 0.03 0.88
CA ARG A 31 4.73 -0.69 2.13
C ARG A 31 5.08 -2.17 1.91
N ALA A 32 4.58 -2.81 0.84
CA ALA A 32 4.90 -4.19 0.50
C ALA A 32 6.08 -4.29 -0.47
N GLY A 33 6.71 -5.48 -0.56
CA GLY A 33 7.70 -5.79 -1.60
C GLY A 33 9.05 -5.07 -1.46
N ARG A 34 9.44 -4.70 -0.23
CA ARG A 34 10.73 -4.04 0.02
C ARG A 34 11.89 -5.05 0.03
N ALA A 35 13.10 -4.57 -0.23
CA ALA A 35 14.35 -5.34 -0.23
C ALA A 35 14.38 -6.51 -1.24
N GLY A 36 13.87 -6.28 -2.46
CA GLY A 36 13.89 -7.27 -3.54
C GLY A 36 12.88 -8.42 -3.37
N ARG A 37 12.02 -8.36 -2.36
CA ARG A 37 10.94 -9.33 -2.16
C ARG A 37 9.72 -8.96 -2.99
N ILE A 38 8.94 -9.96 -3.38
CA ILE A 38 7.65 -9.75 -4.04
C ILE A 38 6.64 -9.26 -2.99
N GLY A 39 5.87 -8.23 -3.34
CA GLY A 39 4.76 -7.72 -2.54
C GLY A 39 3.49 -7.64 -3.37
N PHE A 40 2.35 -7.84 -2.73
CA PHE A 40 1.04 -7.81 -3.37
C PHE A 40 0.22 -6.61 -2.91
N ALA A 41 -0.48 -5.98 -3.83
CA ALA A 41 -1.43 -4.92 -3.54
C ALA A 41 -2.77 -5.25 -4.18
N LEU A 42 -3.83 -5.24 -3.37
CA LEU A 42 -5.20 -5.43 -3.81
C LEU A 42 -6.01 -4.18 -3.50
N THR A 43 -6.75 -3.68 -4.48
CA THR A 43 -7.61 -2.51 -4.31
C THR A 43 -9.03 -2.88 -4.69
N PHE A 44 -9.97 -2.62 -3.79
CA PHE A 44 -11.39 -2.68 -4.13
C PHE A 44 -11.76 -1.43 -4.91
N VAL A 45 -12.36 -1.65 -6.09
CA VAL A 45 -12.86 -0.60 -6.97
C VAL A 45 -14.36 -0.77 -7.05
N ASP A 46 -15.09 0.32 -6.84
CA ASP A 46 -16.55 0.36 -6.94
C ASP A 46 -16.94 1.22 -8.15
N TYR A 47 -18.13 0.96 -8.72
CA TYR A 47 -18.61 1.61 -9.94
C TYR A 47 -19.59 2.76 -9.69
#